data_AF-A0A849Z9J1-F1
#
_entry.id   AF-A0A849Z9J1-F1
#
_cell.length_a   1.000
_cell.length_b   1.000
_cell.length_c   1.000
_cell.angle_alpha   90.00
_cell.angle_beta   90.00
_cell.angle_gamma   90.00
#
_symmetry.space_group_name_H-M   'P 1'
#
loop_
_entity.id
_entity.type
_entity.pdbx_description
1 polymer ?
#
loop_
_entity_poly.entity_id
_entity_poly.type
_entity_poly.pdbx_seq_one_letter_code
_entity_poly.pdbx_strand_id
1 'polypeptide(L)'
;MAPRIAPSGPNLLTAASVLCLASAVAVVVRPQPPRETPARPLWGAWLADWYPYDGFAPPKGEQLDLPQAMEAEERVLAAPVGDPPVIDCDGARKIVAQARSGLAMAAEPVDKERFASATSDWLDPHGLWSVAPDAPIGAALLENDVAQDLEARPGSGPCTAALAIGGALHGWVGDLRTEVLSARAAARRAGVVRKHRFDLVTSTPFEDGTVTRRGHDLARTLGQRMGALEAAFGPSVETYTAVATDRLAPEKTAEQWAEIVLAAAVRAYIPQIDPHGAWAPLDEEASIYDVDLEVDPPPRMWTEMTRTALGVRIDRGARAPLRDGLRNDHPEPIDLEVEAHAELLAQPPTGLAAVGLATSQVDYGGGYALVVRIPDVPDDLGERLMAALAHVEREPVGVLLDLRGNGGGATDGALGALGV
;
A
#
# COMPACT_ATOMS: atom_id res chain seq x y z
N MET A 1 77.22 -21.67 -24.42
CA MET A 1 77.12 -20.20 -24.25
C MET A 1 75.74 -19.88 -23.72
N ALA A 2 75.73 -19.31 -22.51
CA ALA A 2 74.62 -18.86 -21.65
C ALA A 2 74.14 -17.45 -22.09
N PRO A 3 73.12 -16.76 -21.48
CA PRO A 3 72.57 -16.88 -20.09
C PRO A 3 71.02 -17.00 -20.02
N ARG A 4 70.29 -17.44 -18.98
CA ARG A 4 70.32 -17.36 -17.49
C ARG A 4 70.23 -15.95 -16.88
N ILE A 5 69.00 -15.50 -16.58
CA ILE A 5 68.72 -14.60 -15.43
C ILE A 5 67.43 -15.07 -14.73
N ALA A 6 67.51 -15.13 -13.40
CA ALA A 6 66.55 -15.66 -12.43
C ALA A 6 65.60 -14.54 -11.90
N PRO A 7 64.63 -14.85 -11.02
CA PRO A 7 63.58 -13.92 -10.59
C PRO A 7 63.98 -13.12 -9.35
N SER A 8 63.47 -11.89 -9.23
CA SER A 8 63.58 -11.05 -8.03
C SER A 8 62.23 -10.96 -7.31
N GLY A 9 62.20 -11.48 -6.09
CA GLY A 9 61.10 -11.38 -5.13
C GLY A 9 60.98 -10.00 -4.45
N PRO A 10 60.28 -9.92 -3.31
CA PRO A 10 59.43 -8.80 -2.93
C PRO A 10 60.14 -7.72 -2.09
N ASN A 11 59.69 -6.47 -2.22
CA ASN A 11 60.02 -5.40 -1.28
C ASN A 11 58.95 -5.31 -0.18
N LEU A 12 59.33 -5.78 1.00
CA LEU A 12 58.85 -5.33 2.31
C LEU A 12 59.68 -4.10 2.71
N LEU A 13 59.03 -2.99 3.10
CA LEU A 13 59.56 -1.92 3.97
C LEU A 13 58.34 -1.05 4.38
N THR A 14 57.83 -1.27 5.60
CA THR A 14 58.01 -0.44 6.82
C THR A 14 57.05 0.73 6.97
N ALA A 15 56.15 0.55 7.94
CA ALA A 15 55.69 1.47 8.98
C ALA A 15 56.22 2.91 8.98
N ALA A 16 55.30 3.87 9.07
CA ALA A 16 55.43 5.02 9.96
C ALA A 16 54.04 5.65 10.22
N SER A 17 53.80 5.92 11.50
CA SER A 17 52.61 6.51 12.10
C SER A 17 52.53 8.04 11.92
N VAL A 18 51.41 8.60 12.43
CA VAL A 18 51.18 9.97 12.92
C VAL A 18 50.52 10.94 11.92
N LEU A 19 49.23 11.27 12.12
CA LEU A 19 48.84 12.55 12.75
C LEU A 19 47.32 12.64 12.97
N CYS A 20 46.92 13.00 14.18
CA CYS A 20 45.59 13.46 14.56
C CYS A 20 45.23 14.75 13.83
N LEU A 21 43.99 14.85 13.35
CA LEU A 21 43.29 16.12 13.18
C LEU A 21 41.80 15.90 13.39
N ALA A 22 41.38 16.09 14.64
CA ALA A 22 39.99 16.31 14.99
C ALA A 22 39.58 17.68 14.42
N SER A 23 38.64 17.67 13.48
CA SER A 23 37.95 18.89 13.04
C SER A 23 36.58 18.89 13.68
N ALA A 24 36.44 19.67 14.75
CA ALA A 24 35.15 20.04 15.31
C ALA A 24 34.47 21.00 14.33
N VAL A 25 33.36 20.59 13.72
CA VAL A 25 32.46 21.48 12.98
C VAL A 25 31.44 22.01 13.97
N ALA A 26 31.63 23.25 14.40
CA ALA A 26 30.61 24.00 15.11
C ALA A 26 29.56 24.47 14.10
N VAL A 27 28.37 23.87 14.11
CA VAL A 27 27.21 24.38 13.38
C VAL A 27 26.60 25.51 14.22
N VAL A 28 26.88 26.74 13.81
CA VAL A 28 26.16 27.92 14.32
C VAL A 28 24.81 27.98 13.62
N VAL A 29 23.75 27.58 14.33
CA VAL A 29 22.36 27.82 13.90
C VAL A 29 22.07 29.31 14.08
N ARG A 30 21.97 30.05 12.97
CA ARG A 30 21.39 31.40 12.99
C ARG A 30 19.87 31.29 12.98
N PRO A 31 19.13 32.02 13.83
CA PRO A 31 17.68 32.08 13.74
C PRO A 31 17.27 32.70 12.40
N GLN A 32 16.38 32.01 11.68
CA GLN A 32 15.70 32.60 10.53
C GLN A 32 14.78 33.74 11.01
N PRO A 33 14.76 34.90 10.33
CA PRO A 33 13.71 35.88 10.57
C PRO A 33 12.34 35.28 10.16
N PRO A 34 11.25 35.71 10.82
CA PRO A 34 9.91 35.22 10.51
C PRO A 34 9.58 35.46 9.04
N ARG A 35 9.08 34.41 8.37
CA ARG A 35 8.55 34.52 7.01
C ARG A 35 7.34 35.45 7.04
N GLU A 36 7.40 36.51 6.23
CA GLU A 36 6.25 37.38 5.96
C GLU A 36 5.12 36.53 5.35
N THR A 37 3.94 36.64 5.96
CA THR A 37 2.69 36.08 5.44
C THR A 37 2.36 36.76 4.11
N PRO A 38 2.13 36.01 3.01
CA PRO A 38 1.66 36.62 1.78
C PRO A 38 0.27 37.21 1.99
N ALA A 39 0.08 38.45 1.53
CA ALA A 39 -1.21 39.14 1.56
C ALA A 39 -2.28 38.33 0.81
N ARG A 40 -3.45 38.17 1.45
CA ARG A 40 -4.64 37.55 0.84
C ARG A 40 -5.04 38.33 -0.42
N PRO A 41 -5.27 37.67 -1.57
CA PRO A 41 -5.78 38.36 -2.74
C PRO A 41 -7.26 38.70 -2.56
N LEU A 42 -7.62 39.96 -2.86
CA LEU A 42 -8.97 40.50 -2.86
C LEU A 42 -9.78 39.96 -4.05
N TRP A 43 -10.36 38.77 -3.91
CA TRP A 43 -11.28 38.16 -4.90
C TRP A 43 -12.77 38.48 -4.65
N GLY A 44 -13.07 39.49 -3.82
CA GLY A 44 -14.43 39.75 -3.32
C GLY A 44 -15.28 40.79 -4.07
N ALA A 45 -14.84 41.35 -5.20
CA ALA A 45 -15.51 42.52 -5.79
C ALA A 45 -15.90 42.41 -7.28
N TRP A 46 -15.71 41.26 -7.93
CA TRP A 46 -15.92 41.14 -9.40
C TRP A 46 -17.06 40.19 -9.84
N LEU A 47 -17.79 39.56 -8.92
CA LEU A 47 -18.87 38.61 -9.28
C LEU A 47 -20.30 39.17 -9.08
N ALA A 48 -20.47 40.44 -8.69
CA ALA A 48 -21.78 41.03 -8.42
C ALA A 48 -22.49 41.64 -9.65
N ASP A 49 -21.85 41.73 -10.81
CA ASP A 49 -22.36 42.50 -11.96
C ASP A 49 -22.90 41.66 -13.14
N TRP A 50 -22.96 40.33 -13.05
CA TRP A 50 -23.24 39.48 -14.22
C TRP A 50 -24.60 38.76 -14.28
N TYR A 51 -25.49 38.87 -13.28
CA TYR A 51 -26.82 38.25 -13.39
C TYR A 51 -27.92 38.98 -12.59
N PRO A 52 -28.83 39.72 -13.24
CA PRO A 52 -30.11 40.06 -12.65
C PRO A 52 -31.05 38.86 -12.79
N TYR A 53 -31.08 37.97 -11.79
CA TYR A 53 -32.08 36.90 -11.68
C TYR A 53 -33.33 37.44 -10.98
N ASP A 54 -34.29 37.94 -11.76
CA ASP A 54 -35.68 38.11 -11.32
C ASP A 54 -36.49 36.88 -11.75
N GLY A 55 -37.04 36.14 -10.78
CA GLY A 55 -38.33 35.48 -10.96
C GLY A 55 -38.38 34.00 -11.39
N PHE A 56 -37.55 33.10 -10.86
CA PHE A 56 -37.85 31.66 -10.92
C PHE A 56 -38.44 31.18 -9.59
N ALA A 57 -39.77 31.10 -9.52
CA ALA A 57 -40.44 30.35 -8.45
C ALA A 57 -40.24 28.85 -8.74
N PRO A 58 -39.62 28.06 -7.84
CA PRO A 58 -39.47 26.64 -8.06
C PRO A 58 -40.87 26.00 -8.18
N PRO A 59 -41.09 25.09 -9.14
CA PRO A 59 -42.32 24.31 -9.19
C PRO A 59 -42.51 23.61 -7.84
N LYS A 60 -43.74 23.58 -7.33
CA LYS A 60 -44.09 22.87 -6.10
C LYS A 60 -43.66 21.42 -6.28
N GLY A 61 -42.63 21.02 -5.51
CA GLY A 61 -42.02 19.71 -5.62
C GLY A 61 -43.05 18.60 -5.43
N GLU A 62 -43.25 17.83 -6.48
CA GLU A 62 -43.78 16.48 -6.37
C GLU A 62 -42.70 15.68 -5.62
N GLN A 63 -43.05 15.20 -4.44
CA GLN A 63 -42.15 14.47 -3.56
C GLN A 63 -41.82 13.15 -4.24
N LEU A 64 -40.68 13.10 -4.93
CA LEU A 64 -40.10 11.86 -5.44
C LEU A 64 -39.86 10.96 -4.23
N ASP A 65 -40.62 9.88 -4.11
CA ASP A 65 -40.33 8.76 -3.22
C ASP A 65 -39.00 8.16 -3.65
N LEU A 66 -37.90 8.74 -3.17
CA LEU A 66 -36.58 8.15 -3.26
C LEU A 66 -36.65 6.81 -2.50
N PRO A 67 -36.16 5.70 -3.08
CA PRO A 67 -36.05 4.44 -2.37
C PRO A 67 -35.39 4.72 -1.02
N GLN A 68 -36.03 4.27 0.06
CA GLN A 68 -35.52 4.41 1.41
C GLN A 68 -34.02 4.10 1.39
N ALA A 69 -33.21 5.08 1.80
CA ALA A 69 -31.77 4.92 1.94
C ALA A 69 -31.56 3.60 2.67
N MET A 70 -30.97 2.62 1.97
CA MET A 70 -30.57 1.36 2.59
C MET A 70 -29.83 1.76 3.86
N GLU A 71 -30.33 1.30 5.01
CA GLU A 71 -29.67 1.50 6.29
C GLU A 71 -28.20 1.16 6.07
N ALA A 72 -27.33 2.15 6.28
CA ALA A 72 -25.90 1.97 6.18
C ALA A 72 -25.53 1.00 7.30
N GLU A 73 -25.54 -0.30 6.99
CA GLU A 73 -24.99 -1.33 7.85
C GLU A 73 -23.61 -0.83 8.28
N GLU A 74 -23.37 -0.85 9.58
CA GLU A 74 -22.14 -0.37 10.20
C GLU A 74 -20.98 -1.23 9.68
N ARG A 75 -20.38 -0.81 8.56
CA ARG A 75 -19.34 -1.58 7.88
C ARG A 75 -18.06 -1.48 8.68
N VAL A 76 -17.61 -2.63 9.17
CA VAL A 76 -16.31 -2.77 9.82
C VAL A 76 -15.25 -2.75 8.72
N LEU A 77 -14.35 -1.77 8.77
CA LEU A 77 -13.19 -1.67 7.88
C LEU A 77 -12.45 -3.02 7.86
N ALA A 78 -12.40 -3.68 6.71
CA ALA A 78 -11.66 -4.93 6.56
C ALA A 78 -10.18 -4.61 6.36
N ALA A 79 -9.31 -5.28 7.14
CA ALA A 79 -7.87 -5.16 6.92
C ALA A 79 -7.51 -5.71 5.52
N PRO A 80 -6.60 -5.04 4.77
CA PRO A 80 -6.21 -5.51 3.45
C PRO A 80 -5.49 -6.86 3.55
N VAL A 81 -6.10 -7.91 2.98
CA VAL A 81 -5.56 -9.28 2.99
C VAL A 81 -4.48 -9.49 1.91
N GLY A 82 -4.45 -8.63 0.90
CA GLY A 82 -3.53 -8.70 -0.24
C GLY A 82 -3.95 -9.68 -1.34
N ASP A 83 -5.16 -10.23 -1.27
CA ASP A 83 -5.80 -10.90 -2.40
C ASP A 83 -6.21 -9.86 -3.46
N PRO A 84 -6.21 -10.23 -4.75
CA PRO A 84 -6.79 -9.37 -5.79
C PRO A 84 -8.27 -9.08 -5.51
N PRO A 85 -8.77 -7.89 -5.85
CA PRO A 85 -10.19 -7.58 -5.73
C PRO A 85 -11.01 -8.51 -6.63
N VAL A 86 -12.17 -8.93 -6.13
CA VAL A 86 -13.09 -9.82 -6.84
C VAL A 86 -14.48 -9.21 -6.89
N ILE A 87 -15.19 -9.44 -7.99
CA ILE A 87 -16.61 -9.13 -8.10
C ILE A 87 -17.28 -10.16 -9.00
N ASP A 88 -18.48 -10.59 -8.60
CA ASP A 88 -19.26 -11.49 -9.46
C ASP A 88 -19.84 -10.74 -10.68
N CYS A 89 -20.28 -11.51 -11.67
CA CYS A 89 -20.81 -10.99 -12.94
C CYS A 89 -22.03 -10.07 -12.76
N ASP A 90 -22.92 -10.37 -11.82
CA ASP A 90 -24.12 -9.56 -11.60
C ASP A 90 -23.81 -8.30 -10.81
N GLY A 91 -22.87 -8.35 -9.86
CA GLY A 91 -22.32 -7.21 -9.14
C GLY A 91 -21.69 -6.22 -10.10
N ALA A 92 -20.83 -6.70 -11.01
CA ALA A 92 -20.20 -5.87 -12.03
C ALA A 92 -21.22 -5.16 -12.94
N ARG A 93 -22.24 -5.88 -13.40
CA ARG A 93 -23.35 -5.31 -14.20
C ARG A 93 -24.18 -4.31 -13.43
N LYS A 94 -24.49 -4.57 -12.15
CA LYS A 94 -25.24 -3.63 -11.29
C LYS A 94 -24.50 -2.32 -11.15
N ILE A 95 -23.19 -2.39 -10.90
CA ILE A 95 -22.31 -1.22 -10.84
C ILE A 95 -22.36 -0.43 -12.16
N VAL A 96 -22.15 -1.09 -13.29
CA VAL A 96 -22.11 -0.45 -14.61
C VAL A 96 -23.46 0.17 -14.96
N ALA A 97 -24.56 -0.54 -14.67
CA ALA A 97 -25.92 -0.03 -14.86
C ALA A 97 -26.20 1.19 -13.97
N GLN A 98 -25.80 1.14 -12.69
CA GLN A 98 -25.93 2.27 -11.76
C GLN A 98 -25.16 3.47 -12.28
N ALA A 99 -23.88 3.30 -12.62
CA ALA A 99 -23.03 4.36 -13.15
C ALA A 99 -23.65 5.01 -14.39
N ARG A 100 -24.05 4.20 -15.39
CA ARG A 100 -24.72 4.70 -16.60
C ARG A 100 -26.04 5.44 -16.31
N SER A 101 -26.81 4.99 -15.33
CA SER A 101 -28.08 5.64 -14.96
C SER A 101 -27.91 6.95 -14.19
N GLY A 102 -26.76 7.12 -13.51
CA GLY A 102 -26.45 8.32 -12.73
C GLY A 102 -25.90 9.47 -13.56
N LEU A 103 -25.53 9.23 -14.83
CA LEU A 103 -24.97 10.25 -15.69
C LEU A 103 -26.04 11.27 -16.13
N ALA A 104 -25.65 12.55 -16.11
CA ALA A 104 -26.51 13.64 -16.58
C ALA A 104 -26.85 13.55 -18.08
N MET A 105 -26.00 12.88 -18.86
CA MET A 105 -26.22 12.60 -20.28
C MET A 105 -25.84 11.15 -20.60
N ALA A 106 -26.40 10.60 -21.68
CA ALA A 106 -26.03 9.26 -22.12
C ALA A 106 -24.53 9.20 -22.46
N ALA A 107 -23.82 8.23 -21.88
CA ALA A 107 -22.40 8.03 -22.16
C ALA A 107 -22.16 7.55 -23.59
N GLU A 108 -21.03 7.96 -24.16
CA GLU A 108 -20.54 7.41 -25.42
C GLU A 108 -20.22 5.91 -25.29
N PRO A 109 -20.20 5.16 -26.41
CA PRO A 109 -19.70 3.79 -26.41
C PRO A 109 -18.25 3.73 -25.93
N VAL A 110 -17.92 2.68 -25.19
CA VAL A 110 -16.55 2.45 -24.70
C VAL A 110 -15.62 2.12 -25.87
N ASP A 111 -14.43 2.71 -25.87
CA ASP A 111 -13.39 2.36 -26.85
C ASP A 111 -12.78 1.03 -26.47
N LYS A 112 -12.92 0.02 -27.34
CA LYS A 112 -12.53 -1.35 -27.04
C LYS A 112 -11.02 -1.51 -26.80
N GLU A 113 -10.18 -0.83 -27.57
CA GLU A 113 -8.72 -0.97 -27.45
C GLU A 113 -8.22 -0.29 -26.18
N ARG A 114 -8.71 0.92 -25.90
CA ARG A 114 -8.41 1.65 -24.67
C ARG A 114 -8.91 0.90 -23.44
N PHE A 115 -10.08 0.30 -23.52
CA PHE A 115 -10.66 -0.53 -22.47
C PHE A 115 -9.86 -1.80 -22.18
N ALA A 116 -9.44 -2.52 -23.22
CA ALA A 116 -8.59 -3.70 -23.07
C ALA A 116 -7.25 -3.33 -22.41
N SER A 117 -6.61 -2.24 -22.86
CA SER A 117 -5.37 -1.74 -22.27
C SER A 117 -5.54 -1.37 -20.80
N ALA A 118 -6.55 -0.55 -20.47
CA ALA A 118 -6.81 -0.12 -19.09
C ALA A 118 -7.20 -1.29 -18.19
N THR A 119 -7.95 -2.27 -18.70
CA THR A 119 -8.29 -3.51 -17.96
C THR A 119 -7.02 -4.30 -17.66
N SER A 120 -6.10 -4.42 -18.62
CA SER A 120 -4.81 -5.08 -18.43
C SER A 120 -4.00 -4.41 -17.32
N ASP A 121 -3.94 -3.08 -17.31
CA ASP A 121 -3.20 -2.31 -16.29
C ASP A 121 -3.78 -2.50 -14.88
N TRP A 122 -5.12 -2.46 -14.74
CA TRP A 122 -5.80 -2.68 -13.46
C TRP A 122 -5.68 -4.11 -12.94
N LEU A 123 -5.64 -5.08 -13.86
CA LEU A 123 -5.58 -6.51 -13.53
C LEU A 123 -4.25 -6.89 -12.86
N ASP A 124 -3.18 -6.18 -13.18
CA ASP A 124 -1.82 -6.57 -12.82
C ASP A 124 -0.98 -5.36 -12.39
N PRO A 125 -1.10 -4.94 -11.12
CA PRO A 125 -0.36 -3.79 -10.61
C PRO A 125 1.17 -4.00 -10.57
N HIS A 126 1.67 -5.20 -10.87
CA HIS A 126 3.09 -5.54 -10.81
C HIS A 126 3.72 -5.84 -12.18
N GLY A 127 2.90 -5.90 -13.23
CA GLY A 127 3.32 -6.12 -14.60
C GLY A 127 3.73 -7.56 -14.94
N LEU A 128 3.36 -8.53 -14.10
CA LEU A 128 3.70 -9.94 -14.27
C LEU A 128 2.64 -10.78 -15.00
N TRP A 129 1.36 -10.54 -14.73
CA TRP A 129 0.23 -11.35 -15.19
C TRP A 129 -0.30 -10.96 -16.56
N SER A 130 -0.37 -9.66 -16.88
CA SER A 130 -1.19 -9.20 -18.02
C SER A 130 -0.42 -8.39 -19.06
N VAL A 131 0.51 -7.53 -18.64
CA VAL A 131 1.22 -6.57 -19.52
C VAL A 131 2.60 -7.04 -19.95
N ALA A 132 3.10 -8.16 -19.42
CA ALA A 132 4.38 -8.71 -19.87
C ALA A 132 4.32 -9.09 -21.37
N PRO A 133 5.40 -8.92 -22.15
CA PRO A 133 5.37 -9.13 -23.61
C PRO A 133 4.98 -10.53 -24.08
N ASP A 134 5.15 -11.54 -23.23
CA ASP A 134 4.76 -12.93 -23.48
C ASP A 134 3.51 -13.37 -22.73
N ALA A 135 2.84 -12.46 -22.01
CA ALA A 135 1.54 -12.74 -21.41
C ALA A 135 0.46 -12.80 -22.52
N PRO A 136 -0.42 -13.82 -22.51
CA PRO A 136 -1.47 -13.95 -23.52
C PRO A 136 -2.67 -13.01 -23.28
N ILE A 137 -2.67 -12.25 -22.18
CA ILE A 137 -3.87 -11.60 -21.64
C ILE A 137 -4.27 -10.36 -22.43
N GLY A 138 -3.32 -9.55 -22.90
CA GLY A 138 -3.64 -8.41 -23.76
C GLY A 138 -4.37 -8.83 -25.05
N ALA A 139 -3.93 -9.93 -25.67
CA ALA A 139 -4.61 -10.50 -26.84
C ALA A 139 -5.99 -11.05 -26.47
N ALA A 140 -6.09 -11.80 -25.37
CA ALA A 140 -7.36 -12.34 -24.88
C ALA A 140 -8.40 -11.23 -24.59
N LEU A 141 -7.99 -10.09 -24.03
CA LEU A 141 -8.85 -8.93 -23.77
C LEU A 141 -9.34 -8.25 -25.06
N LEU A 142 -8.54 -8.25 -26.13
CA LEU A 142 -8.96 -7.72 -27.43
C LEU A 142 -9.91 -8.68 -28.17
N GLU A 143 -9.70 -9.98 -28.04
CA GLU A 143 -10.52 -11.02 -28.67
C GLU A 143 -11.88 -11.18 -27.99
N ASN A 144 -11.95 -10.98 -26.67
CA ASN A 144 -13.15 -11.19 -25.87
C ASN A 144 -13.75 -9.85 -25.41
N ASP A 145 -15.01 -9.56 -25.77
CA ASP A 145 -15.66 -8.29 -25.46
C ASP A 145 -16.22 -8.26 -24.03
N VAL A 146 -15.35 -7.97 -23.06
CA VAL A 146 -15.75 -7.85 -21.64
C VAL A 146 -16.68 -6.64 -21.41
N ALA A 147 -16.60 -5.59 -22.23
CA ALA A 147 -17.51 -4.45 -22.11
C ALA A 147 -18.96 -4.86 -22.39
N GLN A 148 -19.16 -5.75 -23.37
CA GLN A 148 -20.48 -6.34 -23.63
C GLN A 148 -21.01 -7.16 -22.44
N ASP A 149 -20.15 -7.93 -21.77
CA ASP A 149 -20.51 -8.68 -20.56
C ASP A 149 -21.00 -7.73 -19.44
N LEU A 150 -20.30 -6.60 -19.27
CA LEU A 150 -20.59 -5.57 -18.27
C LEU A 150 -21.87 -4.76 -18.55
N GLU A 151 -22.17 -4.49 -19.83
CA GLU A 151 -23.33 -3.70 -20.25
C GLU A 151 -24.64 -4.51 -20.29
N ALA A 152 -24.55 -5.84 -20.21
CA ALA A 152 -25.73 -6.68 -20.13
C ALA A 152 -26.52 -6.43 -18.84
N ARG A 153 -27.84 -6.69 -18.86
CA ARG A 153 -28.68 -6.55 -17.65
C ARG A 153 -28.24 -7.55 -16.58
N PRO A 154 -28.28 -7.19 -15.28
CA PRO A 154 -28.10 -8.16 -14.20
C PRO A 154 -29.05 -9.36 -14.38
N GLY A 155 -28.55 -10.57 -14.16
CA GLY A 155 -29.29 -11.82 -14.38
C GLY A 155 -29.34 -12.31 -15.83
N SER A 156 -28.61 -11.69 -16.77
CA SER A 156 -28.59 -12.11 -18.20
C SER A 156 -27.78 -13.38 -18.47
N GLY A 157 -27.34 -14.11 -17.43
CA GLY A 157 -26.50 -15.29 -17.54
C GLY A 157 -25.01 -15.01 -17.24
N PRO A 158 -24.10 -15.95 -17.50
CA PRO A 158 -22.70 -15.81 -17.14
C PRO A 158 -21.97 -14.75 -17.99
N CYS A 159 -20.88 -14.20 -17.45
CA CYS A 159 -19.96 -13.32 -18.17
C CYS A 159 -18.97 -14.18 -18.96
N THR A 160 -19.34 -14.55 -20.18
CA THR A 160 -18.60 -15.53 -20.99
C THR A 160 -17.22 -15.04 -21.45
N ALA A 161 -17.08 -13.74 -21.74
CA ALA A 161 -15.80 -13.14 -22.12
C ALA A 161 -14.85 -13.14 -20.92
N ALA A 162 -15.35 -12.76 -19.73
CA ALA A 162 -14.56 -12.81 -18.50
C ALA A 162 -14.11 -14.23 -18.15
N LEU A 163 -14.98 -15.24 -18.32
CA LEU A 163 -14.64 -16.65 -18.10
C LEU A 163 -13.55 -17.16 -19.06
N ALA A 164 -13.61 -16.77 -20.34
CA ALA A 164 -12.58 -17.12 -21.32
C ALA A 164 -11.21 -16.55 -20.93
N ILE A 165 -11.16 -15.28 -20.53
CA ILE A 165 -9.93 -14.63 -20.04
C ILE A 165 -9.46 -15.25 -18.72
N GLY A 166 -10.38 -15.57 -17.81
CA GLY A 166 -10.08 -16.27 -16.57
C GLY A 166 -9.43 -17.63 -16.78
N GLY A 167 -9.88 -18.37 -17.81
CA GLY A 167 -9.22 -19.60 -18.25
C GLY A 167 -7.79 -19.38 -18.77
N ALA A 168 -7.57 -18.33 -19.55
CA ALA A 168 -6.22 -17.96 -20.03
C ALA A 168 -5.29 -17.56 -18.87
N LEU A 169 -5.78 -16.76 -17.91
CA LEU A 169 -5.05 -16.40 -16.70
C LEU A 169 -4.70 -17.60 -15.83
N HIS A 170 -5.65 -18.52 -15.63
CA HIS A 170 -5.43 -19.74 -14.86
C HIS A 170 -4.24 -20.54 -15.41
N GLY A 171 -4.21 -20.77 -16.73
CA GLY A 171 -3.09 -21.45 -17.38
C GLY A 171 -1.77 -20.67 -17.26
N TRP A 172 -1.80 -19.38 -17.62
CA TRP A 172 -0.62 -18.52 -17.60
C TRP A 172 0.01 -18.38 -16.21
N VAL A 173 -0.79 -18.09 -15.19
CA VAL A 173 -0.29 -17.93 -13.80
C VAL A 173 0.17 -19.27 -13.23
N GLY A 174 -0.46 -20.39 -13.63
CA GLY A 174 0.03 -21.74 -13.30
C GLY A 174 1.44 -22.01 -13.84
N ASP A 175 1.72 -21.60 -15.07
CA ASP A 175 3.06 -21.71 -15.67
C ASP A 175 4.07 -20.81 -14.95
N LEU A 176 3.70 -19.56 -14.64
CA LEU A 176 4.54 -18.65 -13.86
C LEU A 176 4.85 -19.20 -12.46
N ARG A 177 3.86 -19.79 -11.78
CA ARG A 177 4.04 -20.42 -10.47
C ARG A 177 5.04 -21.56 -10.54
N THR A 178 4.95 -22.40 -11.57
CA THR A 178 5.88 -23.51 -11.80
C THR A 178 7.31 -23.00 -11.97
N GLU A 179 7.52 -21.93 -12.75
CA GLU A 179 8.81 -21.26 -12.91
C GLU A 179 9.34 -20.70 -11.58
N VAL A 180 8.52 -19.98 -10.82
CA VAL A 180 8.90 -19.44 -9.51
C VAL A 180 9.36 -20.56 -8.56
N LEU A 181 8.55 -21.61 -8.41
CA LEU A 181 8.85 -22.71 -7.49
C LEU A 181 10.10 -23.49 -7.90
N SER A 182 10.26 -23.77 -9.19
CA SER A 182 11.44 -24.45 -9.74
C SER A 182 12.72 -23.64 -9.48
N ALA A 183 12.68 -22.35 -9.82
CA ALA A 183 13.79 -21.42 -9.63
C ALA A 183 14.16 -21.22 -8.15
N ARG A 184 13.15 -21.13 -7.27
CA ARG A 184 13.31 -21.06 -5.82
C ARG A 184 14.00 -22.30 -5.27
N ALA A 185 13.52 -23.49 -5.63
CA ALA A 185 14.14 -24.74 -5.18
C ALA A 185 15.59 -24.89 -5.67
N ALA A 186 15.88 -24.48 -6.91
CA ALA A 186 17.23 -24.51 -7.46
C ALA A 186 18.18 -23.55 -6.74
N ALA A 187 17.78 -22.30 -6.52
CA ALA A 187 18.60 -21.30 -5.85
C ALA A 187 18.85 -21.65 -4.37
N ARG A 188 17.85 -22.21 -3.68
CA ARG A 188 18.00 -22.70 -2.29
C ARG A 188 19.12 -23.73 -2.16
N ARG A 189 19.25 -24.64 -3.13
CA ARG A 189 20.32 -25.67 -3.14
C ARG A 189 21.70 -25.11 -3.51
N ALA A 190 21.75 -24.12 -4.39
CA ALA A 190 23.01 -23.53 -4.84
C ALA A 190 23.71 -22.73 -3.72
N GLY A 191 22.94 -22.17 -2.79
CA GLY A 191 23.45 -21.29 -1.74
C GLY A 191 23.73 -19.87 -2.24
N VAL A 192 24.18 -19.00 -1.33
CA VAL A 192 24.42 -17.58 -1.62
C VAL A 192 25.78 -17.13 -1.10
N VAL A 193 26.56 -16.47 -1.95
CA VAL A 193 27.80 -15.79 -1.55
C VAL A 193 27.45 -14.67 -0.56
N ARG A 194 28.06 -14.69 0.62
CA ARG A 194 27.75 -13.78 1.76
C ARG A 194 27.66 -12.30 1.37
N LYS A 195 28.51 -11.83 0.46
CA LYS A 195 28.56 -10.45 -0.01
C LYS A 195 27.26 -9.97 -0.69
N HIS A 196 26.47 -10.87 -1.28
CA HIS A 196 25.26 -10.51 -2.05
C HIS A 196 23.95 -10.66 -1.27
N ARG A 197 24.00 -11.10 0.00
CA ARG A 197 22.79 -11.37 0.79
C ARG A 197 21.91 -10.14 0.95
N PHE A 198 22.50 -8.98 1.16
CA PHE A 198 21.77 -7.73 1.36
C PHE A 198 21.12 -7.23 0.06
N ASP A 199 21.84 -7.28 -1.06
CA ASP A 199 21.33 -6.87 -2.38
C ASP A 199 20.10 -7.70 -2.80
N LEU A 200 20.07 -8.99 -2.44
CA LEU A 200 18.94 -9.87 -2.75
C LEU A 200 17.64 -9.44 -2.06
N VAL A 201 17.73 -8.95 -0.80
CA VAL A 201 16.58 -8.49 -0.02
C VAL A 201 16.12 -7.12 -0.51
N THR A 202 17.05 -6.25 -0.91
CA THR A 202 16.79 -4.81 -0.99
C THR A 202 16.70 -4.24 -2.42
N SER A 203 17.16 -4.97 -3.44
CA SER A 203 17.06 -4.49 -4.83
C SER A 203 15.74 -4.88 -5.49
N THR A 204 15.25 -4.02 -6.39
CA THR A 204 14.06 -4.30 -7.17
C THR A 204 14.34 -5.31 -8.30
N PRO A 205 13.56 -6.39 -8.41
CA PRO A 205 13.52 -7.19 -9.63
C PRO A 205 12.60 -6.57 -10.70
N PHE A 206 11.77 -5.59 -10.35
CA PHE A 206 10.77 -4.99 -11.23
C PHE A 206 11.35 -3.84 -12.06
N GLU A 207 10.75 -3.63 -13.23
CA GLU A 207 11.03 -2.48 -14.09
C GLU A 207 10.17 -1.29 -13.66
N ASP A 208 10.71 -0.09 -13.84
CA ASP A 208 9.96 1.16 -13.72
C ASP A 208 9.56 1.62 -15.12
N GLY A 209 8.31 2.08 -15.26
CA GLY A 209 7.75 2.47 -16.56
C GLY A 209 7.22 1.29 -17.37
N THR A 210 7.42 1.32 -18.68
CA THR A 210 6.92 0.28 -19.60
C THR A 210 7.60 -1.06 -19.33
N VAL A 211 6.80 -2.11 -19.15
CA VAL A 211 7.27 -3.48 -18.94
C VAL A 211 7.84 -4.03 -20.25
N THR A 212 9.13 -4.35 -20.26
CA THR A 212 9.82 -4.92 -21.44
C THR A 212 10.33 -6.32 -21.19
N ARG A 213 10.45 -6.72 -19.92
CA ARG A 213 10.86 -8.07 -19.54
C ARG A 213 9.70 -9.05 -19.70
N ARG A 214 10.03 -10.23 -20.20
CA ARG A 214 9.13 -11.39 -20.23
C ARG A 214 8.70 -11.79 -18.82
N GLY A 215 7.43 -12.18 -18.68
CA GLY A 215 6.83 -12.62 -17.43
C GLY A 215 7.54 -13.85 -16.86
N HIS A 216 7.87 -14.83 -17.71
CA HIS A 216 8.65 -16.01 -17.29
C HIS A 216 10.04 -15.65 -16.74
N ASP A 217 10.72 -14.67 -17.32
CA ASP A 217 12.05 -14.25 -16.87
C ASP A 217 11.99 -13.51 -15.53
N LEU A 218 10.95 -12.68 -15.34
CA LEU A 218 10.67 -12.05 -14.06
C LEU A 218 10.31 -13.10 -12.99
N ALA A 219 9.41 -14.04 -13.29
CA ALA A 219 9.03 -15.15 -12.41
C ALA A 219 10.25 -15.98 -11.97
N ARG A 220 11.12 -16.34 -12.91
CA ARG A 220 12.37 -17.06 -12.62
C ARG A 220 13.30 -16.23 -11.73
N THR A 221 13.45 -14.94 -11.99
CA THR A 221 14.28 -14.03 -11.18
C THR A 221 13.74 -13.91 -9.75
N LEU A 222 12.42 -13.80 -9.59
CA LEU A 222 11.74 -13.75 -8.30
C LEU A 222 11.95 -15.05 -7.52
N GLY A 223 11.74 -16.20 -8.17
CA GLY A 223 12.01 -17.52 -7.60
C GLY A 223 13.48 -17.66 -7.14
N GLN A 224 14.44 -17.32 -8.01
CA GLN A 224 15.86 -17.35 -7.67
C GLN A 224 16.17 -16.50 -6.43
N ARG A 225 15.65 -15.27 -6.37
CA ARG A 225 15.84 -14.37 -5.22
C ARG A 225 15.24 -14.95 -3.94
N MET A 226 14.00 -15.46 -3.99
CA MET A 226 13.36 -16.07 -2.83
C MET A 226 14.14 -17.30 -2.32
N GLY A 227 14.58 -18.19 -3.22
CA GLY A 227 15.38 -19.36 -2.83
C GLY A 227 16.76 -18.99 -2.26
N ALA A 228 17.37 -17.94 -2.81
CA ALA A 228 18.61 -17.38 -2.30
C ALA A 228 18.43 -16.80 -0.88
N LEU A 229 17.31 -16.13 -0.61
CA LEU A 229 16.98 -15.62 0.72
C LEU A 229 16.84 -16.75 1.75
N GLU A 230 16.13 -17.82 1.41
CA GLU A 230 16.02 -19.00 2.29
C GLU A 230 17.38 -19.62 2.60
N ALA A 231 18.24 -19.77 1.59
CA ALA A 231 19.58 -20.30 1.82
C ALA A 231 20.46 -19.37 2.67
N ALA A 232 20.23 -18.06 2.61
CA ALA A 232 21.01 -17.06 3.33
C ALA A 232 20.58 -16.87 4.79
N PHE A 233 19.26 -16.88 5.04
CA PHE A 233 18.64 -16.50 6.32
C PHE A 233 17.95 -17.68 7.03
N GLY A 234 17.78 -18.82 6.36
CA GLY A 234 17.22 -20.03 6.95
C GLY A 234 15.70 -19.98 7.14
N PRO A 235 15.15 -20.76 8.09
CA PRO A 235 13.70 -20.93 8.26
C PRO A 235 12.92 -19.65 8.57
N SER A 236 13.57 -18.63 9.12
CA SER A 236 12.91 -17.37 9.50
C SER A 236 12.30 -16.61 8.32
N VAL A 237 12.77 -16.85 7.10
CA VAL A 237 12.25 -16.20 5.88
C VAL A 237 11.32 -17.08 5.04
N GLU A 238 11.12 -18.35 5.42
CA GLU A 238 10.31 -19.30 4.64
C GLU A 238 8.84 -18.90 4.55
N THR A 239 8.26 -18.41 5.65
CA THR A 239 6.86 -17.93 5.65
C THR A 239 6.68 -16.74 4.71
N TYR A 240 7.63 -15.79 4.70
CA TYR A 240 7.54 -14.60 3.83
C TYR A 240 7.72 -14.93 2.36
N THR A 241 8.65 -15.82 2.03
CA THR A 241 8.85 -16.30 0.65
C THR A 241 7.67 -17.14 0.15
N ALA A 242 7.01 -17.89 1.04
CA ALA A 242 5.75 -18.59 0.71
C ALA A 242 4.63 -17.59 0.40
N VAL A 243 4.37 -16.62 1.29
CA VAL A 243 3.37 -15.57 1.08
C VAL A 243 3.66 -14.75 -0.19
N ALA A 244 4.93 -14.41 -0.45
CA ALA A 244 5.31 -13.72 -1.66
C ALA A 244 5.04 -14.56 -2.92
N THR A 245 5.30 -15.87 -2.86
CA THR A 245 4.99 -16.79 -3.98
C THR A 245 3.48 -16.83 -4.25
N ASP A 246 2.66 -16.93 -3.20
CA ASP A 246 1.21 -16.99 -3.33
C ASP A 246 0.61 -15.66 -3.77
N ARG A 247 1.25 -14.52 -3.47
CA ARG A 247 0.86 -13.21 -4.03
C ARG A 247 1.27 -13.02 -5.48
N LEU A 248 2.46 -13.47 -5.85
CA LEU A 248 3.00 -13.27 -7.21
C LEU A 248 2.36 -14.22 -8.22
N ALA A 249 2.01 -15.43 -7.81
CA ALA A 249 1.38 -16.42 -8.66
C ALA A 249 0.33 -17.22 -7.85
N PRO A 250 -0.82 -16.58 -7.56
CA PRO A 250 -1.87 -17.19 -6.74
C PRO A 250 -2.52 -18.36 -7.48
N GLU A 251 -2.85 -19.41 -6.70
CA GLU A 251 -3.66 -20.52 -7.19
C GLU A 251 -5.14 -20.12 -7.15
N LYS A 252 -5.66 -19.71 -8.29
CA LYS A 252 -7.09 -19.39 -8.49
C LYS A 252 -7.65 -20.24 -9.62
N THR A 253 -8.91 -20.63 -9.53
CA THR A 253 -9.62 -21.30 -10.65
C THR A 253 -9.90 -20.31 -11.77
N ALA A 254 -10.34 -20.82 -12.93
CA ALA A 254 -10.74 -19.96 -14.05
C ALA A 254 -11.89 -19.01 -13.67
N GLU A 255 -12.84 -19.48 -12.85
CA GLU A 255 -13.97 -18.69 -12.37
C GLU A 255 -13.51 -17.59 -11.42
N GLN A 256 -12.63 -17.91 -10.48
CA GLN A 256 -12.05 -16.91 -9.57
C GLN A 256 -11.25 -15.85 -10.34
N TRP A 257 -10.48 -16.25 -11.36
CA TRP A 257 -9.82 -15.29 -12.24
C TRP A 257 -10.81 -14.44 -13.05
N ALA A 258 -11.95 -15.00 -13.47
CA ALA A 258 -12.98 -14.24 -14.15
C ALA A 258 -13.57 -13.14 -13.24
N GLU A 259 -13.77 -13.40 -11.95
CA GLU A 259 -14.21 -12.40 -10.97
C GLU A 259 -13.17 -11.28 -10.77
N ILE A 260 -11.88 -11.62 -10.80
CA ILE A 260 -10.78 -10.64 -10.74
C ILE A 260 -10.76 -9.80 -12.03
N VAL A 261 -10.94 -10.43 -13.19
CA VAL A 261 -11.03 -9.73 -14.49
C VAL A 261 -12.21 -8.77 -14.49
N LEU A 262 -13.37 -9.16 -13.97
CA LEU A 262 -14.53 -8.28 -13.84
C LEU A 262 -14.25 -7.09 -12.92
N ALA A 263 -13.54 -7.30 -11.81
CA ALA A 263 -13.18 -6.21 -10.90
C ALA A 263 -12.25 -5.19 -11.57
N ALA A 264 -11.22 -5.69 -12.28
CA ALA A 264 -10.32 -4.84 -13.06
C ALA A 264 -11.05 -4.13 -14.22
N ALA A 265 -11.94 -4.84 -14.92
CA ALA A 265 -12.71 -4.33 -16.04
C ALA A 265 -13.66 -3.20 -15.60
N VAL A 266 -14.35 -3.34 -14.46
CA VAL A 266 -15.17 -2.26 -13.88
C VAL A 266 -14.34 -1.00 -13.64
N ARG A 267 -13.14 -1.13 -13.04
CA ARG A 267 -12.23 0.01 -12.81
C ARG A 267 -11.72 0.66 -14.10
N ALA A 268 -11.57 -0.12 -15.17
CA ALA A 268 -11.20 0.37 -16.49
C ALA A 268 -12.37 1.01 -17.26
N TYR A 269 -13.60 0.56 -16.96
CA TYR A 269 -14.82 0.95 -17.65
C TYR A 269 -15.26 2.35 -17.25
N ILE A 270 -15.33 2.59 -15.94
CA ILE A 270 -15.96 3.79 -15.37
C ILE A 270 -15.29 5.09 -15.83
N PRO A 271 -13.94 5.22 -15.81
CA PRO A 271 -13.28 6.44 -16.28
C PRO A 271 -13.51 6.76 -17.77
N GLN A 272 -14.02 5.82 -18.57
CA GLN A 272 -14.33 6.06 -19.98
C GLN A 272 -15.74 6.62 -20.19
N ILE A 273 -16.70 6.23 -19.34
CA ILE A 273 -18.06 6.77 -19.40
C ILE A 273 -18.24 8.01 -18.53
N ASP A 274 -17.39 8.16 -17.50
CA ASP A 274 -17.37 9.29 -16.59
C ASP A 274 -15.92 9.69 -16.24
N PRO A 275 -15.25 10.48 -17.09
CA PRO A 275 -13.87 10.90 -16.83
C PRO A 275 -13.75 11.89 -15.66
N HIS A 276 -14.86 12.41 -15.13
CA HIS A 276 -14.88 13.39 -14.04
C HIS A 276 -15.46 12.82 -12.74
N GLY A 277 -16.13 11.68 -12.81
CA GLY A 277 -16.76 11.05 -11.66
C GLY A 277 -15.73 10.50 -10.69
N ALA A 278 -15.78 10.98 -9.46
CA ALA A 278 -15.21 10.30 -8.28
C ALA A 278 -16.04 9.05 -7.96
N TRP A 279 -16.20 8.17 -8.94
CA TRP A 279 -16.87 6.90 -8.73
C TRP A 279 -15.86 5.96 -8.07
N ALA A 280 -16.09 5.70 -6.78
CA ALA A 280 -15.59 4.52 -6.11
C ALA A 280 -16.75 3.53 -5.96
N PRO A 281 -16.55 2.22 -6.18
CA PRO A 281 -17.48 1.21 -5.69
C PRO A 281 -17.85 1.52 -4.23
N LEU A 282 -19.11 1.32 -3.82
CA LEU A 282 -19.52 1.57 -2.43
C LEU A 282 -18.68 0.76 -1.41
N ASP A 283 -18.06 -0.31 -1.87
CA ASP A 283 -17.15 -1.23 -1.19
C ASP A 283 -15.66 -0.85 -1.30
N GLU A 284 -15.32 0.22 -2.04
CA GLU A 284 -13.97 0.76 -2.12
C GLU A 284 -13.94 2.11 -1.38
N GLU A 285 -13.61 2.08 -0.10
CA GLU A 285 -13.83 3.15 0.88
C GLU A 285 -12.99 4.43 0.71
N ALA A 286 -12.23 4.53 -0.36
CA ALA A 286 -11.67 5.79 -0.86
C ALA A 286 -11.32 5.59 -2.32
N SER A 287 -11.74 6.51 -3.21
CA SER A 287 -11.06 6.56 -4.50
C SER A 287 -9.60 6.92 -4.19
N ILE A 288 -8.64 6.22 -4.81
CA ILE A 288 -7.21 6.54 -4.64
C ILE A 288 -6.91 8.01 -5.00
N TYR A 289 -7.86 8.66 -5.68
CA TYR A 289 -7.83 10.03 -6.14
C TYR A 289 -8.42 11.04 -5.14
N ASP A 290 -9.17 10.61 -4.12
CA ASP A 290 -9.69 11.52 -3.10
C ASP A 290 -8.58 12.06 -2.21
N VAL A 291 -7.54 11.25 -1.95
CA VAL A 291 -6.47 11.62 -1.02
C VAL A 291 -5.69 12.85 -1.53
N ASP A 292 -5.39 12.96 -2.83
CA ASP A 292 -4.65 14.12 -3.36
C ASP A 292 -5.54 15.34 -3.66
N LEU A 293 -6.87 15.20 -3.54
CA LEU A 293 -7.85 16.28 -3.68
C LEU A 293 -8.31 16.86 -2.34
N GLU A 294 -8.00 16.18 -1.23
CA GLU A 294 -8.22 16.71 0.12
C GLU A 294 -7.33 17.93 0.37
N VAL A 295 -7.91 18.97 0.97
CA VAL A 295 -7.19 20.19 1.36
C VAL A 295 -6.12 19.89 2.43
N ASP A 296 -6.26 18.77 3.14
CA ASP A 296 -5.33 18.30 4.16
C ASP A 296 -5.30 16.76 4.19
N PRO A 297 -4.57 16.10 3.26
CA PRO A 297 -4.57 14.64 3.18
C PRO A 297 -4.06 13.97 4.46
N PRO A 298 -4.63 12.82 4.85
CA PRO A 298 -4.11 12.03 5.94
C PRO A 298 -2.64 11.68 5.65
N PRO A 299 -1.81 11.70 6.69
CA PRO A 299 -0.43 11.98 6.42
C PRO A 299 0.30 10.65 6.15
N ARG A 300 0.87 10.50 4.94
CA ARG A 300 1.33 9.22 4.34
C ARG A 300 2.29 8.41 5.21
N MET A 301 2.13 7.08 5.29
CA MET A 301 3.00 6.18 6.09
C MET A 301 4.48 6.19 5.66
N TRP A 302 4.76 6.43 4.38
CA TRP A 302 6.11 6.65 3.84
C TRP A 302 6.05 7.56 2.60
N THR A 303 7.20 8.07 2.16
CA THR A 303 7.30 8.93 0.96
C THR A 303 7.83 8.18 -0.25
N GLU A 304 8.90 7.39 -0.06
CA GLU A 304 9.57 6.66 -1.14
C GLU A 304 9.73 5.19 -0.73
N MET A 305 9.52 4.28 -1.69
CA MET A 305 9.72 2.85 -1.48
C MET A 305 10.24 2.16 -2.74
N THR A 306 10.98 1.08 -2.53
CA THR A 306 11.48 0.17 -3.56
C THR A 306 10.78 -1.16 -3.41
N ARG A 307 10.15 -1.65 -4.49
CA ARG A 307 9.59 -3.01 -4.54
C ARG A 307 10.72 -4.03 -4.50
N THR A 308 10.60 -5.09 -3.70
CA THR A 308 11.58 -6.16 -3.57
C THR A 308 10.94 -7.51 -3.88
N ALA A 309 11.71 -8.60 -3.89
CA ALA A 309 11.15 -9.93 -4.12
C ALA A 309 10.20 -10.40 -3.00
N LEU A 310 10.21 -9.78 -1.81
CA LEU A 310 9.36 -10.15 -0.67
C LEU A 310 8.30 -9.11 -0.30
N GLY A 311 8.35 -7.91 -0.89
CA GLY A 311 7.46 -6.81 -0.50
C GLY A 311 8.06 -5.47 -0.88
N VAL A 312 8.17 -4.57 0.10
CA VAL A 312 8.68 -3.21 -0.10
C VAL A 312 9.80 -2.89 0.89
N ARG A 313 10.79 -2.13 0.44
CA ARG A 313 11.76 -1.43 1.28
C ARG A 313 11.37 0.04 1.31
N ILE A 314 11.22 0.63 2.49
CA ILE A 314 10.98 2.07 2.61
C ILE A 314 12.33 2.79 2.42
N ASP A 315 12.42 3.66 1.43
CA ASP A 315 13.68 4.36 1.11
C ASP A 315 13.78 5.70 1.84
N ARG A 316 12.64 6.37 2.04
CA ARG A 316 12.53 7.67 2.71
C ARG A 316 11.14 7.93 3.28
N GLY A 317 11.11 8.67 4.40
CA GLY A 317 9.92 9.33 4.91
C GLY A 317 9.01 8.40 5.70
N ALA A 318 9.52 7.26 6.18
CA ALA A 318 8.80 6.36 7.06
C ALA A 318 8.29 7.11 8.30
N ARG A 319 7.02 6.89 8.62
CA ARG A 319 6.42 7.32 9.88
C ARG A 319 6.50 6.20 10.91
N ALA A 320 6.72 6.58 12.17
CA ALA A 320 6.70 5.64 13.27
C ALA A 320 5.40 4.80 13.26
N PRO A 321 5.48 3.48 13.54
CA PRO A 321 6.66 2.74 14.01
C PRO A 321 7.62 2.29 12.90
N LEU A 322 7.31 2.57 11.63
CA LEU A 322 8.17 2.24 10.50
C LEU A 322 9.45 3.11 10.52
N ARG A 323 10.49 2.61 9.88
CA ARG A 323 11.77 3.30 9.72
C ARG A 323 12.20 3.21 8.27
N ASP A 324 12.92 4.22 7.81
CA ASP A 324 13.62 4.14 6.53
C ASP A 324 14.58 2.94 6.59
N GLY A 325 14.49 2.06 5.59
CA GLY A 325 15.25 0.82 5.54
C GLY A 325 16.69 1.05 5.10
N LEU A 326 17.63 0.49 5.89
CA LEU A 326 19.09 0.48 5.75
C LEU A 326 19.58 0.77 4.32
N ARG A 327 20.16 1.95 4.14
CA ARG A 327 20.90 2.28 2.92
C ARG A 327 22.23 1.54 2.92
N ASN A 328 22.74 1.23 1.72
CA ASN A 328 24.05 0.59 1.55
C ASN A 328 25.23 1.36 2.18
N ASP A 329 25.04 2.63 2.57
CA ASP A 329 26.04 3.50 3.21
C ASP A 329 25.99 3.53 4.75
N HIS A 330 25.02 2.86 5.39
CA HIS A 330 24.94 2.74 6.86
C HIS A 330 24.80 1.26 7.27
N PRO A 331 25.93 0.53 7.43
CA PRO A 331 25.94 -0.92 7.60
C PRO A 331 25.69 -1.41 9.03
N GLU A 332 25.39 -0.54 9.99
CA GLU A 332 25.18 -0.99 11.37
C GLU A 332 23.80 -1.66 11.49
N PRO A 333 23.74 -2.97 11.81
CA PRO A 333 22.49 -3.63 12.16
C PRO A 333 21.95 -2.93 13.41
N ILE A 334 20.70 -2.48 13.36
CA ILE A 334 20.00 -2.13 14.59
C ILE A 334 19.61 -3.45 15.23
N ASP A 335 20.35 -3.89 16.24
CA ASP A 335 19.93 -4.99 17.11
C ASP A 335 18.62 -4.54 17.80
N LEU A 336 17.52 -5.16 17.40
CA LEU A 336 16.20 -4.98 17.98
C LEU A 336 15.79 -6.31 18.61
N GLU A 337 16.07 -6.46 19.90
CA GLU A 337 15.35 -7.43 20.72
C GLU A 337 13.94 -6.88 20.95
N VAL A 338 12.96 -7.48 20.26
CA VAL A 338 11.55 -7.23 20.55
C VAL A 338 11.07 -8.37 21.43
N GLU A 339 11.01 -8.16 22.74
CA GLU A 339 10.31 -9.07 23.65
C GLU A 339 8.80 -8.92 23.43
N ALA A 340 8.17 -10.00 22.96
CA ALA A 340 6.72 -10.07 22.84
C ALA A 340 6.09 -10.27 24.22
N HIS A 341 5.66 -9.20 24.87
CA HIS A 341 4.89 -9.30 26.12
C HIS A 341 3.46 -9.78 25.82
N ALA A 342 3.11 -10.96 26.34
CA ALA A 342 1.78 -11.57 26.16
C ALA A 342 0.62 -10.68 26.66
N GLU A 343 0.92 -9.73 27.55
CA GLU A 343 -0.02 -8.75 28.09
C GLU A 343 -0.50 -7.73 27.04
N LEU A 344 0.30 -7.46 26.00
CA LEU A 344 -0.08 -6.58 24.87
C LEU A 344 -1.07 -7.25 23.90
N LEU A 345 -1.21 -8.58 23.97
CA LEU A 345 -2.15 -9.37 23.16
C LEU A 345 -3.45 -9.69 23.92
N ALA A 346 -3.55 -9.34 25.20
CA ALA A 346 -4.77 -9.56 25.96
C ALA A 346 -5.90 -8.63 25.45
N GLN A 347 -7.09 -9.20 25.31
CA GLN A 347 -8.30 -8.42 25.02
C GLN A 347 -8.58 -7.48 26.19
N PRO A 348 -8.97 -6.22 25.93
CA PRO A 348 -9.31 -5.29 26.99
C PRO A 348 -10.53 -5.81 27.78
N PRO A 349 -10.59 -5.58 29.09
CA PRO A 349 -11.76 -5.92 29.88
C PRO A 349 -12.99 -5.16 29.38
N THR A 350 -14.06 -5.88 29.05
CA THR A 350 -15.35 -5.31 28.66
C THR A 350 -16.20 -4.95 29.88
N GLY A 351 -16.67 -3.70 29.97
CA GLY A 351 -17.68 -3.25 30.93
C GLY A 351 -17.42 -1.86 31.53
N LEU A 352 -18.42 -1.33 32.26
CA LEU A 352 -18.41 -0.04 32.99
C LEU A 352 -17.30 0.09 34.07
N ALA A 353 -16.44 -0.92 34.22
CA ALA A 353 -15.28 -0.92 35.11
C ALA A 353 -14.02 -0.31 34.48
N ALA A 354 -14.04 0.09 33.21
CA ALA A 354 -12.94 0.78 32.53
C ALA A 354 -12.87 2.27 32.90
N VAL A 355 -12.81 2.59 34.20
CA VAL A 355 -12.53 3.95 34.67
C VAL A 355 -11.02 4.13 34.69
N GLY A 356 -10.44 4.36 33.52
CA GLY A 356 -9.01 4.63 33.34
C GLY A 356 -8.42 3.98 32.08
N LEU A 357 -7.45 4.64 31.45
CA LEU A 357 -6.66 4.04 30.37
C LEU A 357 -5.71 3.00 30.95
N ALA A 358 -5.59 1.85 30.29
CA ALA A 358 -4.63 0.83 30.71
C ALA A 358 -3.21 1.33 30.47
N THR A 359 -2.34 1.22 31.47
CA THR A 359 -0.93 1.60 31.37
C THR A 359 0.01 0.43 31.61
N SER A 360 1.14 0.42 30.94
CA SER A 360 2.26 -0.50 31.22
C SER A 360 3.59 0.23 31.15
N GLN A 361 4.60 -0.31 31.81
CA GLN A 361 5.97 0.23 31.80
C GLN A 361 6.84 -0.66 30.93
N VAL A 362 7.65 -0.04 30.07
CA VAL A 362 8.63 -0.74 29.23
C VAL A 362 10.00 -0.12 29.49
N ASP A 363 10.99 -0.94 29.85
CA ASP A 363 12.35 -0.46 30.05
C ASP A 363 12.88 0.21 28.78
N TYR A 364 13.41 1.43 28.92
CA TYR A 364 13.88 2.23 27.78
C TYR A 364 15.04 3.12 28.19
N GLY A 365 16.23 2.84 27.65
CA GLY A 365 17.46 3.56 27.96
C GLY A 365 17.83 3.44 29.44
N GLY A 366 18.10 4.57 30.09
CA GLY A 366 18.40 4.65 31.53
C GLY A 366 17.16 4.72 32.45
N GLY A 367 15.96 4.53 31.90
CA GLY A 367 14.71 4.62 32.62
C GLY A 367 13.65 3.74 31.96
N TYR A 368 12.42 4.24 31.86
CA TYR A 368 11.31 3.50 31.28
C TYR A 368 10.36 4.42 30.50
N ALA A 369 9.76 3.88 29.44
CA ALA A 369 8.66 4.51 28.73
C ALA A 369 7.33 4.03 29.33
N LEU A 370 6.40 4.95 29.53
CA LEU A 370 5.02 4.62 29.91
C LEU A 370 4.20 4.39 28.65
N VAL A 371 3.63 3.20 28.50
CA VAL A 371 2.70 2.89 27.41
C VAL A 371 1.28 3.08 27.91
N VAL A 372 0.50 3.92 27.23
CA VAL A 372 -0.92 4.18 27.54
C VAL A 372 -1.77 3.64 26.40
N ARG A 373 -2.58 2.61 26.65
CA ARG A 373 -3.44 1.99 25.65
C ARG A 373 -4.76 2.75 25.53
N ILE A 374 -5.09 3.16 24.32
CA ILE A 374 -6.31 3.91 23.99
C ILE A 374 -7.12 3.06 23.01
N PRO A 375 -8.08 2.25 23.48
CA PRO A 375 -8.86 1.34 22.64
C PRO A 375 -9.94 2.04 21.80
N ASP A 376 -10.39 3.23 22.22
CA ASP A 376 -11.37 4.09 21.54
C ASP A 376 -11.10 5.56 21.91
N VAL A 377 -11.74 6.52 21.23
CA VAL A 377 -11.66 7.95 21.55
C VAL A 377 -12.99 8.40 22.18
N PRO A 378 -13.14 8.33 23.51
CA PRO A 378 -14.32 8.87 24.20
C PRO A 378 -14.23 10.40 24.35
N ASP A 379 -15.37 11.06 24.59
CA ASP A 379 -15.44 12.52 24.78
C ASP A 379 -14.52 13.03 25.91
N ASP A 380 -14.27 12.20 26.93
CA ASP A 380 -13.45 12.51 28.11
C ASP A 380 -12.00 12.00 28.00
N LEU A 381 -11.52 11.64 26.80
CA LEU A 381 -10.18 11.07 26.61
C LEU A 381 -9.06 11.92 27.22
N GLY A 382 -9.14 13.24 27.08
CA GLY A 382 -8.16 14.16 27.67
C GLY A 382 -8.05 14.03 29.19
N GLU A 383 -9.19 13.94 29.89
CA GLU A 383 -9.22 13.75 31.34
C GLU A 383 -8.64 12.38 31.73
N ARG A 384 -8.99 11.33 30.97
CA ARG A 384 -8.49 9.97 31.21
C ARG A 384 -6.99 9.84 30.99
N LEU A 385 -6.45 10.53 29.97
CA LEU A 385 -5.02 10.57 29.70
C LEU A 385 -4.27 11.31 30.81
N MET A 386 -4.78 12.46 31.24
CA MET A 386 -4.19 13.19 32.37
C MET A 386 -4.24 12.40 33.68
N ALA A 387 -5.34 11.69 33.94
CA ALA A 387 -5.44 10.78 35.07
C ALA A 387 -4.41 9.66 34.99
N ALA A 388 -4.23 9.02 33.83
CA ALA A 388 -3.24 7.97 33.63
C ALA A 388 -1.80 8.45 33.88
N LEU A 389 -1.47 9.68 33.44
CA LEU A 389 -0.16 10.29 33.66
C LEU A 389 0.07 10.74 35.11
N ALA A 390 -0.98 11.14 35.83
CA ALA A 390 -0.88 11.59 37.21
C ALA A 390 -0.58 10.46 38.22
N HIS A 391 -0.87 9.21 37.88
CA HIS A 391 -0.66 8.04 38.76
C HIS A 391 0.76 7.45 38.67
N VAL A 392 1.68 8.13 37.98
CA VAL A 392 3.01 7.61 37.70
C VAL A 392 3.97 7.97 38.84
N GLU A 393 4.53 6.97 39.53
CA GLU A 393 5.37 7.17 40.73
C GLU A 393 6.75 7.81 40.43
N ARG A 394 7.28 7.60 39.21
CA ARG A 394 8.58 8.13 38.77
C ARG A 394 8.43 8.72 37.38
N GLU A 395 8.94 9.91 37.10
CA GLU A 395 8.84 10.52 35.78
C GLU A 395 9.39 9.58 34.68
N PRO A 396 8.57 9.18 33.68
CA PRO A 396 9.02 8.29 32.62
C PRO A 396 9.91 9.07 31.65
N VAL A 397 10.83 8.39 30.98
CA VAL A 397 11.71 9.03 29.98
C VAL A 397 10.96 9.36 28.68
N GLY A 398 9.75 8.82 28.52
CA GLY A 398 8.83 9.11 27.43
C GLY A 398 7.47 8.45 27.66
N VAL A 399 6.46 8.91 26.92
CA VAL A 399 5.11 8.34 26.90
C VAL A 399 4.82 7.83 25.50
N LEU A 400 4.35 6.59 25.38
CA LEU A 400 3.90 5.97 24.14
C LEU A 400 2.38 5.78 24.19
N LEU A 401 1.65 6.34 23.24
CA LEU A 401 0.22 6.11 23.11
C LEU A 401 -0.01 4.92 22.17
N ASP A 402 -0.55 3.81 22.69
CA ASP A 402 -0.88 2.63 21.89
C ASP A 402 -2.31 2.76 21.34
N LEU A 403 -2.40 3.13 20.06
CA LEU A 403 -3.64 3.27 19.29
C LEU A 403 -3.96 2.03 18.44
N ARG A 404 -3.25 0.91 18.63
CA ARG A 404 -3.51 -0.29 17.81
C ARG A 404 -4.88 -0.86 18.15
N GLY A 405 -5.69 -1.07 17.12
CA GLY A 405 -7.08 -1.52 17.27
C GLY A 405 -8.05 -0.42 17.72
N ASN A 406 -7.61 0.85 17.73
CA ASN A 406 -8.49 1.99 17.98
C ASN A 406 -9.30 2.31 16.70
N GLY A 407 -10.62 2.20 16.79
CA GLY A 407 -11.54 2.47 15.69
C GLY A 407 -11.91 3.95 15.49
N GLY A 408 -11.28 4.87 16.24
CA GLY A 408 -11.63 6.28 16.30
C GLY A 408 -12.61 6.60 17.44
N GLY A 409 -13.39 7.67 17.26
CA GLY A 409 -14.39 8.14 18.22
C GLY A 409 -14.59 9.65 18.16
N ALA A 410 -14.85 10.27 19.30
CA ALA A 410 -15.22 11.68 19.41
C ALA A 410 -14.07 12.64 19.06
N THR A 411 -14.35 13.61 18.19
CA THR A 411 -13.39 14.68 17.85
C THR A 411 -13.01 15.51 19.09
N ASP A 412 -13.98 15.85 19.93
CA ASP A 412 -13.75 16.65 21.15
C ASP A 412 -12.82 15.93 22.14
N GLY A 413 -12.97 14.61 22.26
CA GLY A 413 -12.07 13.76 23.06
C GLY A 413 -10.63 13.79 22.55
N ALA A 414 -10.44 13.70 21.23
CA ALA A 414 -9.13 13.80 20.61
C ALA A 414 -8.48 15.18 20.82
N LEU A 415 -9.25 16.27 20.64
CA LEU A 415 -8.79 17.63 20.89
C LEU A 415 -8.39 17.82 22.36
N GLY A 416 -9.22 17.34 23.29
CA GLY A 416 -8.91 17.35 24.72
C GLY A 416 -7.63 16.59 25.08
N ALA A 417 -7.35 15.47 24.41
CA ALA A 417 -6.11 14.69 24.61
C ALA A 417 -4.86 15.37 24.03
N LEU A 418 -5.03 16.13 22.94
CA LEU A 418 -3.96 16.92 22.31
C LEU A 418 -3.71 18.26 23.03
N GLY A 419 -4.60 18.67 23.93
CA GLY A 419 -4.52 19.93 24.66
C GLY A 419 -4.74 21.17 23.79
N VAL A 420 -5.60 21.04 22.75
CA VAL A 420 -5.91 22.09 21.77
C VAL A 420 -7.32 22.64 21.89
#